data_AF-U6GTX0-F1
#
_entry.id   AF-U6GTX0-F1
#
_cell.length_a   1.000
_cell.length_b   1.000
_cell.length_c   1.000
_cell.angle_alpha   90.00
_cell.angle_beta   90.00
_cell.angle_gamma   90.00
#
_symmetry.space_group_name_H-M   'P 1'
#
loop_
_entity.id
_entity.type
_entity.pdbx_description
1 polymer ?
#
loop_
_entity_poly.entity_id
_entity_poly.type
_entity_poly.pdbx_seq_one_letter_code
_entity_poly.pdbx_strand_id
1 'polypeptide(L)'
;MLWVDKHAPRRLDDLDCHEHLTPLFRSLAASDAPPHLLLYGPSGAGKKTRALAYLREVFGEDIDKVRVETFVEKETNAEATVCQSNSHIILSCAEFGLRDKQIVQGVIKSLVEAAPQASIASSFFCTSKQKKRFK
;
A
#
# COMPACT_ATOMS: atom_id res chain seq x y z
N MET A 1 7.25 1.21 25.54
CA MET A 1 6.77 1.73 24.23
C MET A 1 7.26 3.15 24.10
N LEU A 2 7.87 3.51 22.97
CA LEU A 2 8.43 4.85 22.75
C LEU A 2 7.27 5.86 22.58
N TRP A 3 7.44 7.11 23.04
CA TRP A 3 6.40 8.14 22.86
C TRP A 3 6.03 8.37 21.40
N VAL A 4 7.01 8.21 20.51
CA VAL A 4 6.81 8.28 19.05
C VAL A 4 5.77 7.28 18.57
N ASP A 5 5.81 6.03 19.07
CA ASP A 5 4.85 5.00 18.66
C ASP A 5 3.46 5.26 19.25
N LYS A 6 3.41 5.81 20.47
CA LYS A 6 2.15 6.13 21.16
C LYS A 6 1.40 7.26 20.48
N HIS A 7 2.12 8.27 19.98
CA HIS A 7 1.55 9.48 19.38
C HIS A 7 1.64 9.47 17.84
N ALA A 8 1.98 8.35 17.22
CA ALA A 8 2.00 8.24 15.77
C ALA A 8 0.57 8.42 15.21
N PRO A 9 0.35 9.40 14.31
CA PRO A 9 -0.97 9.66 13.76
C PRO A 9 -1.44 8.45 12.96
N ARG A 10 -2.72 8.09 13.12
CA ARG A 10 -3.26 6.88 12.52
C ARG A 10 -4.19 7.15 11.35
N ARG A 11 -4.95 8.24 11.43
CA ARG A 11 -5.91 8.66 10.42
C ARG A 11 -5.31 9.77 9.57
N LEU A 12 -5.91 10.00 8.40
CA LEU A 12 -5.48 11.09 7.52
C LEU A 12 -5.67 12.47 8.17
N ASP A 13 -6.60 12.57 9.12
CA ASP A 13 -6.99 13.81 9.80
C ASP A 13 -6.07 14.15 10.98
N ASP A 14 -5.37 13.15 11.52
CA ASP A 14 -4.42 13.32 12.61
C ASP A 14 -3.04 13.82 12.09
N LEU A 15 -2.89 13.98 10.77
CA LEU A 15 -1.62 14.38 10.14
C LEU A 15 -1.50 15.90 10.12
N ASP A 16 -0.69 16.44 11.03
CA ASP A 16 -0.39 17.88 11.08
C ASP A 16 0.52 18.36 9.93
N CYS A 17 1.23 17.44 9.26
CA CYS A 17 2.12 17.79 8.16
C CYS A 17 1.37 17.86 6.82
N HIS A 18 1.76 18.80 5.95
CA HIS A 18 1.28 18.88 4.55
C HIS A 18 -0.25 18.75 4.40
N GLU A 19 -1.01 19.60 5.08
CA GLU A 19 -2.49 19.58 5.12
C GLU A 19 -3.15 19.57 3.73
N HIS A 20 -2.54 20.26 2.75
CA HIS A 20 -3.03 20.32 1.37
C HIS A 20 -3.06 18.95 0.66
N LEU A 21 -2.30 17.96 1.11
CA LEU A 21 -2.29 16.62 0.53
C LEU A 21 -3.44 15.76 1.04
N THR A 22 -3.92 15.99 2.28
CA THR A 22 -5.02 15.24 2.87
C THR A 22 -6.28 15.17 1.98
N PRO A 23 -6.79 16.28 1.39
CA PRO A 23 -7.94 16.21 0.49
C PRO A 23 -7.66 15.41 -0.79
N LEU A 24 -6.42 15.42 -1.29
CA LEU A 24 -6.02 14.64 -2.46
C LEU A 24 -5.98 13.13 -2.17
N PHE A 25 -5.50 12.73 -1.00
CA PHE A 25 -5.55 11.32 -0.59
C PHE A 25 -6.97 10.85 -0.30
N ARG A 26 -7.85 11.72 0.23
CA ARG A 26 -9.27 11.40 0.39
C ARG A 26 -9.98 11.23 -0.95
N SER A 27 -9.74 12.11 -1.92
CA SER A 27 -10.33 11.95 -3.25
C SER A 27 -9.81 10.69 -3.95
N LEU A 28 -8.56 10.31 -3.69
CA LEU A 28 -7.99 9.06 -4.17
C LEU A 28 -8.63 7.82 -3.53
N ALA A 29 -8.84 7.86 -2.21
CA ALA A 29 -9.47 6.77 -1.47
C ALA A 29 -10.95 6.56 -1.89
N ALA A 30 -11.62 7.63 -2.31
CA ALA A 30 -12.97 7.58 -2.86
C ALA A 30 -13.04 7.04 -4.31
N SER A 31 -11.90 6.91 -5.00
CA SER A 31 -11.83 6.34 -6.35
C SER A 31 -11.87 4.81 -6.30
N ASP A 32 -12.63 4.19 -7.20
CA ASP A 32 -12.75 2.73 -7.32
C ASP A 32 -11.45 2.08 -7.84
N ALA A 33 -10.63 2.85 -8.55
CA ALA A 33 -9.34 2.42 -9.07
C ALA A 33 -8.25 3.43 -8.66
N PRO A 34 -7.54 3.19 -7.55
CA PRO A 34 -6.44 4.05 -7.16
C PRO A 34 -5.21 3.80 -8.07
N PRO A 35 -4.55 4.87 -8.55
CA PRO A 35 -3.32 4.78 -9.32
C PRO A 35 -2.15 4.32 -8.45
N HIS A 36 -1.07 3.88 -9.08
CA HIS A 36 0.20 3.63 -8.39
C HIS A 36 0.78 4.96 -7.85
N LEU A 37 1.19 4.94 -6.58
CA LEU A 37 1.71 6.12 -5.89
C LEU A 37 3.20 6.00 -5.63
N LEU A 38 3.92 7.09 -5.91
CA LEU A 38 5.31 7.28 -5.50
C LEU A 38 5.38 8.42 -4.48
N LEU A 39 5.68 8.09 -3.22
CA LEU A 39 5.83 9.08 -2.15
C LEU A 39 7.31 9.36 -1.91
N TYR A 40 7.74 10.60 -2.10
CA TYR A 40 9.13 11.03 -1.93
C TYR A 40 9.23 12.24 -0.99
N GLY A 41 10.44 12.51 -0.48
CA GLY A 41 10.70 13.62 0.46
C GLY A 41 11.80 13.28 1.47
N PRO A 42 12.16 14.21 2.38
CA PRO A 42 13.22 14.01 3.36
C PRO A 42 12.88 12.93 4.40
N SER A 43 13.89 12.38 5.08
CA SER A 43 13.67 11.45 6.19
C SER A 43 12.87 12.13 7.30
N GLY A 44 11.93 11.42 7.92
CA GLY A 44 11.06 11.97 8.96
C GLY A 44 9.84 12.77 8.46
N ALA A 45 9.65 12.98 7.15
CA ALA A 45 8.47 13.69 6.62
C ALA A 45 7.13 12.92 6.74
N GLY A 46 7.09 11.78 7.43
CA GLY A 46 5.85 11.00 7.63
C GLY A 46 5.36 10.23 6.40
N LYS A 47 6.21 9.97 5.40
CA LYS A 47 5.82 9.27 4.15
C LYS A 47 5.15 7.91 4.40
N LYS A 48 5.78 7.06 5.22
CA LYS A 48 5.24 5.74 5.60
C LYS A 48 3.95 5.89 6.39
N THR A 49 3.92 6.83 7.33
CA THR A 49 2.74 7.12 8.17
C THR A 49 1.54 7.53 7.32
N ARG A 50 1.75 8.40 6.33
CA ARG A 50 0.69 8.81 5.39
C ARG A 50 0.24 7.67 4.48
N ALA A 51 1.16 6.85 3.97
CA ALA A 51 0.79 5.67 3.17
C ALA A 51 -0.09 4.70 3.98
N LEU A 52 0.25 4.45 5.24
CA LEU A 52 -0.54 3.58 6.12
C LEU A 52 -1.90 4.22 6.48
N ALA A 53 -1.94 5.52 6.76
CA ALA A 53 -3.18 6.25 7.00
C ALA A 53 -4.11 6.23 5.77
N TYR A 54 -3.55 6.36 4.56
CA TYR A 54 -4.29 6.21 3.32
C TYR A 54 -4.85 4.79 3.15
N LEU A 55 -4.03 3.78 3.37
CA LEU A 55 -4.50 2.40 3.30
C LEU A 55 -5.64 2.18 4.30
N ARG A 56 -5.57 2.74 5.51
CA ARG A 56 -6.63 2.67 6.54
C ARG A 56 -7.93 3.32 6.09
N GLU A 57 -7.87 4.40 5.33
CA GLU A 57 -9.05 5.01 4.73
C GLU A 57 -9.73 4.06 3.71
N VAL A 58 -8.93 3.30 2.95
CA VAL A 58 -9.43 2.40 1.88
C VAL A 58 -9.91 1.05 2.42
N PHE A 59 -9.14 0.40 3.28
CA PHE A 59 -9.40 -0.96 3.77
C PHE A 59 -9.85 -1.04 5.23
N GLY A 60 -9.92 0.09 5.94
CA GLY A 60 -10.34 0.15 7.34
C GLY A 60 -9.23 -0.19 8.35
N GLU A 61 -9.63 -0.53 9.57
CA GLU A 61 -8.69 -0.74 10.70
C GLU A 61 -7.99 -2.11 10.69
N ASP A 62 -8.38 -3.04 9.81
CA ASP A 62 -7.83 -4.42 9.76
C ASP A 62 -6.37 -4.49 9.30
N ILE A 63 -5.85 -3.39 8.79
CA ILE A 63 -4.49 -3.21 8.26
C ILE A 63 -3.45 -3.27 9.38
N ASP A 64 -3.83 -2.96 10.61
CA ASP A 64 -2.90 -2.95 11.75
C ASP A 64 -2.44 -4.35 12.16
N LYS A 65 -3.17 -5.39 11.71
CA LYS A 65 -2.82 -6.80 11.94
C LYS A 65 -1.79 -7.24 10.90
N VAL A 66 -0.53 -6.91 11.15
CA VAL A 66 0.60 -7.30 10.29
C VAL A 66 1.34 -8.49 10.90
N ARG A 67 1.60 -9.50 10.08
CA ARG A 67 2.44 -10.66 10.37
C ARG A 67 3.76 -10.51 9.63
N VAL A 68 4.84 -10.93 10.28
CA VAL A 68 6.17 -10.97 9.65
C VAL A 68 6.40 -12.40 9.20
N GLU A 69 6.59 -12.59 7.90
CA GLU A 69 6.82 -13.88 7.27
C GLU A 69 8.14 -13.83 6.48
N THR A 70 8.87 -14.94 6.47
CA THR A 70 10.06 -15.07 5.62
C THR A 70 9.63 -15.67 4.30
N PHE A 71 9.71 -14.88 3.25
CA PHE A 71 9.47 -15.33 1.89
C PHE A 71 10.75 -15.90 1.31
N VAL A 72 10.69 -17.13 0.80
CA VAL A 72 11.83 -17.81 0.17
C VAL A 72 11.53 -18.02 -1.30
N GLU A 73 12.31 -17.39 -2.16
CA GLU A 73 12.17 -17.55 -3.60
C GLU A 73 12.78 -18.89 -4.05
N LYS A 74 12.01 -19.66 -4.83
CA LYS A 74 12.34 -21.05 -5.22
C LYS A 74 13.59 -21.17 -6.09
N GLU A 75 13.89 -20.17 -6.92
CA GLU A 75 14.97 -20.26 -7.93
C GLU A 75 16.35 -19.90 -7.37
N THR A 76 16.43 -18.87 -6.51
CA THR A 76 17.71 -18.33 -6.02
C THR A 76 17.92 -18.53 -4.53
N ASN A 77 17.06 -19.29 -3.85
CA ASN A 77 17.05 -19.47 -2.39
C ASN A 77 17.26 -18.14 -1.66
N ALA A 78 16.62 -17.10 -2.18
CA ALA A 78 16.70 -15.77 -1.62
C ALA A 78 15.64 -15.63 -0.53
N GLU A 79 16.08 -15.29 0.67
CA GLU A 79 15.22 -15.04 1.80
C GLU A 79 14.94 -13.53 1.87
N ALA A 80 13.67 -13.18 2.01
CA ALA A 80 13.18 -11.83 2.16
C ALA A 80 12.24 -11.76 3.35
N THR A 81 12.40 -10.78 4.23
CA THR A 81 11.41 -10.51 5.27
C THR A 81 10.25 -9.72 4.65
N VAL A 82 9.05 -10.27 4.79
CA VAL A 82 7.82 -9.72 4.23
C VAL A 82 6.84 -9.48 5.37
N CYS A 83 6.33 -8.26 5.43
CA CYS A 83 5.31 -7.87 6.41
C CYS A 83 3.94 -7.96 5.72
N GLN A 84 3.20 -9.03 5.97
CA GLN A 84 1.93 -9.33 5.31
C GLN A 84 0.75 -9.11 6.25
N SER A 85 -0.31 -8.49 5.72
CA SER A 85 -1.63 -8.43 6.32
C SER A 85 -2.66 -8.98 5.35
N ASN A 86 -3.94 -8.98 5.74
CA ASN A 86 -5.03 -9.48 4.90
C ASN A 86 -5.21 -8.67 3.61
N SER A 87 -4.89 -7.37 3.64
CA SER A 87 -5.18 -6.41 2.57
C SER A 87 -3.96 -5.77 1.92
N HIS A 88 -2.76 -5.93 2.49
CA HIS A 88 -1.55 -5.32 1.95
C HIS A 88 -0.29 -6.10 2.36
N ILE A 89 0.77 -5.90 1.57
CA ILE A 89 2.11 -6.44 1.80
C ILE A 89 3.10 -5.29 1.82
N ILE A 90 4.00 -5.29 2.80
CA ILE A 90 5.10 -4.33 2.92
C ILE A 90 6.41 -5.07 2.73
N LEU A 91 7.19 -4.61 1.75
CA LEU A 91 8.50 -5.15 1.39
C LEU A 91 9.60 -4.15 1.76
N SER A 92 10.63 -4.62 2.46
CA SER A 92 11.82 -3.82 2.80
C SER A 92 12.95 -4.14 1.82
N CYS A 93 13.05 -3.39 0.71
CA CYS A 93 14.03 -3.68 -0.34
C CYS A 93 15.50 -3.54 0.08
N ALA A 94 15.77 -2.94 1.24
CA ALA A 94 17.13 -2.80 1.77
C ALA A 94 17.80 -4.17 2.04
N GLU A 95 17.01 -5.20 2.32
CA GLU A 95 17.52 -6.54 2.69
C GLU A 95 17.77 -7.45 1.48
N PHE A 96 17.35 -7.04 0.27
CA PHE A 96 17.33 -7.91 -0.91
C PHE A 96 18.68 -8.00 -1.65
N GLY A 97 19.61 -7.08 -1.38
CA GLY A 97 20.90 -7.01 -2.06
C GLY A 97 20.73 -6.91 -3.58
N LEU A 98 21.43 -7.78 -4.34
CA LEU A 98 21.39 -7.82 -5.81
C LEU A 98 20.23 -8.68 -6.38
N ARG A 99 19.37 -9.23 -5.52
CA ARG A 99 18.30 -10.18 -5.91
C ARG A 99 16.90 -9.57 -5.84
N ASP A 100 16.83 -8.24 -5.71
CA ASP A 100 15.60 -7.44 -5.63
C ASP A 100 14.59 -7.75 -6.74
N LYS A 101 15.06 -7.81 -8.00
CA LYS A 101 14.20 -8.09 -9.16
C LYS A 101 13.45 -9.41 -9.02
N GLN A 102 14.15 -10.47 -8.62
CA GLN A 102 13.57 -11.80 -8.52
C GLN A 102 12.56 -11.86 -7.38
N ILE A 103 12.90 -11.31 -6.22
CA ILE A 103 12.04 -11.29 -5.04
C ILE A 103 10.76 -10.49 -5.33
N VAL A 104 10.87 -9.29 -5.90
CA VAL A 104 9.71 -8.45 -6.21
C VAL A 104 8.81 -9.13 -7.26
N GLN A 105 9.40 -9.76 -8.28
CA GLN A 105 8.63 -10.53 -9.26
C GLN A 105 7.93 -11.75 -8.63
N GLY A 106 8.60 -12.46 -7.73
CA GLY A 106 8.04 -13.60 -7.00
C GLY A 106 6.86 -13.21 -6.12
N VAL A 107 6.99 -12.10 -5.36
CA VAL A 107 5.90 -11.58 -4.53
C VAL A 107 4.71 -11.10 -5.36
N ILE A 108 4.95 -10.46 -6.51
CA ILE A 108 3.84 -10.06 -7.39
C ILE A 108 3.12 -11.29 -7.95
N LYS A 109 3.84 -12.36 -8.32
CA LYS A 109 3.23 -13.61 -8.79
C LYS A 109 2.40 -14.27 -7.69
N SER A 110 2.92 -14.35 -6.46
CA SER A 110 2.17 -14.95 -5.35
C SER A 110 0.90 -14.16 -4.99
N LEU A 111 0.95 -12.83 -5.11
CA LEU A 111 -0.23 -11.97 -4.95
C LEU A 111 -1.30 -12.25 -6.01
N VAL A 112 -0.91 -12.44 -7.27
CA VAL A 112 -1.83 -12.78 -8.36
C VAL A 112 -2.44 -14.17 -8.15
N GLU A 113 -1.67 -15.13 -7.64
CA GLU A 113 -2.16 -16.48 -7.32
C GLU A 113 -3.13 -16.48 -6.12
N ALA A 114 -2.90 -15.62 -5.13
CA ALA A 114 -3.75 -15.51 -3.94
C ALA A 114 -5.07 -14.76 -4.21
N ALA A 115 -5.12 -13.88 -5.22
CA ALA A 115 -6.33 -13.14 -5.56
C ALA A 115 -7.33 -14.01 -6.36
N PRO A 116 -8.61 -14.11 -5.95
CA PRO A 116 -9.62 -14.76 -6.78
C PRO A 116 -9.79 -13.94 -8.08
N GLN A 117 -9.57 -14.58 -9.23
CA GLN A 117 -9.49 -13.93 -10.55
C GLN A 117 -10.71 -13.09 -10.97
N ALA A 118 -11.82 -13.17 -10.23
CA ALA A 118 -13.04 -12.42 -10.50
C ALA A 118 -12.95 -10.91 -10.20
N SER A 119 -12.11 -10.46 -9.27
CA SER A 119 -12.02 -9.03 -8.89
C SER A 119 -11.13 -8.19 -9.81
N ILE A 120 -10.14 -8.82 -10.45
CA ILE A 120 -9.17 -8.14 -11.32
C ILE A 120 -9.83 -7.74 -12.65
N ALA A 121 -10.76 -8.54 -13.16
CA ALA A 121 -11.44 -8.26 -14.43
C ALA A 121 -12.40 -7.06 -14.37
N SER A 122 -13.02 -6.78 -13.21
CA SER A 122 -13.97 -5.68 -13.06
C SER A 122 -13.31 -4.30 -13.02
N SER A 123 -12.13 -4.18 -12.41
CA SER A 123 -11.48 -2.88 -12.16
C SER A 123 -10.70 -2.35 -13.37
N PHE A 124 -10.15 -3.24 -14.21
CA PHE A 124 -9.38 -2.84 -15.39
C PHE A 124 -10.24 -2.48 -16.62
N PHE A 125 -11.51 -2.92 -16.68
CA PHE A 125 -12.38 -2.71 -17.86
C PHE A 125 -13.58 -1.77 -17.64
N CYS A 126 -13.84 -1.27 -16.42
CA CYS A 126 -14.95 -0.35 -16.20
C CYS A 126 -14.59 1.11 -16.56
N THR A 127 -14.51 1.41 -17.86
CA THR A 127 -14.65 2.79 -18.33
C THR A 127 -16.12 3.20 -18.26
N SER A 128 -16.59 3.61 -17.08
CA SER A 128 -17.93 4.18 -16.97
C SER A 128 -17.96 5.53 -17.71
N LYS A 129 -18.70 5.57 -18.83
CA LYS A 129 -19.02 6.79 -19.58
C LYS A 129 -19.79 7.75 -18.65
N GLN A 130 -19.11 8.73 -18.07
CA GLN A 130 -19.77 9.86 -17.41
C GLN A 130 -20.46 10.73 -18.49
N LYS A 131 -21.81 10.68 -18.51
CA LYS A 131 -22.68 11.54 -19.33
C LYS A 131 -22.41 13.01 -19.01
N LYS A 132 -22.02 13.80 -20.02
CA LYS A 132 -22.00 15.27 -19.97
C LYS A 132 -23.40 15.77 -19.60
N ARG A 133 -23.54 16.38 -18.42
CA ARG A 133 -24.76 17.05 -17.98
C ARG A 133 -24.59 18.55 -18.23
N PHE A 134 -25.09 19.00 -19.38
CA PHE A 134 -25.29 20.43 -19.66
C PHE A 134 -26.41 20.97 -18.76
N LYS A 135 -26.17 22.12 -18.13
CA LYS A 135 -27.17 23.15 -17.85
C LYS A 135 -26.49 24.50 -17.94
#